data_AF-A0A9D7FMW5-F1
#
_entry.id   AF-A0A9D7FMW5-F1
#
_cell.length_a   1.000
_cell.length_b   1.000
_cell.length_c   1.000
_cell.angle_alpha   90.00
_cell.angle_beta   90.00
_cell.angle_gamma   90.00
#
_symmetry.space_group_name_H-M   'P 1'
#
loop_
_entity.id
_entity.type
_entity.pdbx_description
1 polymer ?
#
loop_
_entity_poly.entity_id
_entity_poly.type
_entity_poly.pdbx_seq_one_letter_code
_entity_poly.pdbx_strand_id
1 'polypeptide(L)' 'MNYRGIILINPEVRFGKPCVRNTRISVYDVLTWLASGMTVKEILIDYPELSENDIQACLAYAADREHRIRVA' A
#
# COMPACT_ATOMS: atom_id res chain seq x y z
N MET A 1 8.20 -2.09 11.19
CA MET A 1 8.20 -2.78 9.88
C MET A 1 8.90 -1.89 8.87
N ASN A 2 9.83 -2.43 8.07
CA ASN A 2 10.47 -1.67 6.99
C ASN A 2 9.73 -1.92 5.68
N TYR A 3 9.03 -0.91 5.15
CA TYR A 3 8.30 -1.01 3.88
C TYR A 3 9.17 -0.67 2.66
N ARG A 4 10.41 -0.20 2.88
CA ARG A 4 11.34 0.19 1.80
C ARG A 4 11.71 -1.04 0.99
N GLY A 5 11.44 -1.01 -0.31
CA GLY A 5 11.62 -2.15 -1.22
C GLY A 5 10.37 -3.01 -1.43
N ILE A 6 9.31 -2.79 -0.65
CA ILE A 6 7.97 -3.36 -0.90
C ILE A 6 7.09 -2.31 -1.57
N ILE A 7 7.06 -1.08 -1.03
CA ILE A 7 6.35 0.03 -1.65
C ILE A 7 7.32 0.80 -2.54
N LEU A 8 7.01 0.85 -3.83
CA LEU A 8 7.80 1.52 -4.85
C LEU A 8 7.04 2.73 -5.39
N ILE A 9 7.78 3.80 -5.66
CA ILE A 9 7.27 5.00 -6.30
C ILE A 9 7.98 5.09 -7.65
N ASN A 10 7.26 4.80 -8.72
CA ASN A 10 7.75 4.92 -10.09
C ASN A 10 6.87 5.93 -10.84
N PRO A 11 7.43 7.07 -11.33
CA PRO A 11 6.68 8.05 -12.12
C PRO A 11 5.93 7.45 -13.32
N GLU A 12 6.47 6.40 -13.93
CA GLU A 12 5.89 5.71 -15.09
C GLU A 12 4.74 4.77 -14.71
N VAL A 13 4.61 4.42 -13.42
CA VAL A 13 3.56 3.53 -12.90
C VAL A 13 2.56 4.34 -12.09
N ARG A 14 1.29 4.34 -12.52
CA ARG A 14 0.19 5.08 -11.86
C ARG A 14 0.57 6.54 -11.50
N PHE A 15 1.28 7.24 -12.39
CA PHE A 15 1.64 8.65 -12.22
C PHE A 15 2.45 8.93 -10.93
N GLY A 16 3.35 8.02 -10.55
CA GLY A 16 4.16 8.20 -9.34
C GLY A 16 3.41 7.95 -8.03
N LYS A 17 2.25 7.28 -8.07
CA LYS A 17 1.59 6.83 -6.84
C LYS A 17 2.39 5.70 -6.19
N PRO A 18 2.50 5.66 -4.85
CA PRO A 18 3.14 4.56 -4.14
C PRO A 18 2.37 3.26 -4.38
N CYS A 19 3.03 2.27 -4.99
CA CYS A 19 2.46 0.98 -5.35
C CYS A 19 3.23 -0.17 -4.73
N VAL A 20 2.56 -1.30 -4.50
CA VAL A 20 3.21 -2.55 -4.08
C VAL A 20 4.09 -3.05 -5.23
N ARG A 21 5.32 -3.49 -4.91
CA ARG A 21 6.31 -4.01 -5.87
C ARG A 21 5.67 -5.04 -6.80
N ASN A 22 6.03 -4.98 -8.08
CA ASN A 22 5.55 -5.90 -9.12
C ASN A 22 4.03 -5.90 -9.33
N THR A 23 3.30 -4.93 -8.80
CA THR A 23 1.85 -4.78 -9.02
C THR A 23 1.52 -3.36 -9.49
N ARG A 24 0.27 -3.16 -9.93
CA ARG A 24 -0.31 -1.83 -10.16
C ARG A 24 -1.28 -1.43 -9.04
N ILE A 25 -1.21 -2.12 -7.90
CA ILE A 25 -2.03 -1.87 -6.72
C ILE A 25 -1.33 -0.80 -5.88
N SER A 26 -2.01 0.32 -5.68
CA SER A 26 -1.49 1.44 -4.90
C SER A 26 -1.80 1.27 -3.41
N VAL A 27 -0.99 1.92 -2.57
CA VAL A 27 -1.27 2.03 -1.13
C VAL A 27 -2.68 2.59 -0.90
N TYR A 28 -3.12 3.53 -1.73
CA TYR A 28 -4.45 4.11 -1.67
C TYR A 28 -5.56 3.07 -1.89
N ASP A 29 -5.40 2.15 -2.85
CA ASP A 29 -6.40 1.12 -3.14
C ASP A 29 -6.57 0.21 -1.90
N VAL A 30 -5.45 -0.29 -1.35
CA VAL A 30 -5.45 -1.14 -0.14
C VAL A 30 -6.13 -0.45 1.04
N LEU A 31 -5.80 0.83 1.29
CA LEU A 31 -6.43 1.59 2.37
C LEU A 31 -7.93 1.81 2.13
N THR A 32 -8.34 2.00 0.87
CA THR A 32 -9.76 2.17 0.51
C THR A 32 -10.56 0.89 0.75
N TRP A 33 -10.01 -0.27 0.42
CA TRP A 33 -10.64 -1.57 0.68
C TRP A 33 -10.80 -1.83 2.17
N LEU A 34 -9.73 -1.60 2.94
CA LEU A 34 -9.78 -1.71 4.41
C LEU A 34 -10.79 -0.73 5.03
N ALA A 35 -10.83 0.51 4.54
CA ALA A 35 -11.80 1.51 4.99
C ALA A 35 -13.25 1.15 4.63
N SER A 36 -13.45 0.40 3.54
CA SER A 36 -14.75 -0.14 3.13
C SER A 36 -15.19 -1.35 3.96
N GLY A 37 -14.35 -1.81 4.90
CA GLY A 37 -14.63 -2.94 5.79
C GLY A 37 -14.15 -4.29 5.28
N MET A 38 -13.44 -4.36 4.15
CA MET A 38 -12.84 -5.61 3.69
C MET A 38 -11.75 -6.07 4.67
N THR A 39 -11.74 -7.36 4.94
CA THR A 39 -10.68 -8.01 5.71
C THR A 39 -9.44 -8.26 4.84
N VAL A 40 -8.29 -8.39 5.49
CA VAL A 40 -7.04 -8.79 4.83
C VAL A 40 -7.21 -10.08 4.02
N LYS A 41 -7.95 -11.06 4.55
CA LYS A 41 -8.18 -12.34 3.87
C LYS A 41 -8.98 -12.17 2.58
N GLU A 42 -10.03 -11.37 2.60
CA GLU A 42 -10.83 -11.09 1.40
C GLU A 42 -10.01 -10.38 0.33
N ILE A 43 -9.19 -9.39 0.73
CA ILE A 43 -8.28 -8.70 -0.18
C ILE A 43 -7.30 -9.69 -0.84
N LEU A 44 -6.75 -10.65 -0.09
CA LEU A 44 -5.82 -11.65 -0.63
C LEU A 44 -6.49 -12.69 -1.54
N ILE A 45 -7.79 -12.95 -1.34
CA ILE A 45 -8.58 -13.81 -2.22
C ILE A 45 -8.82 -13.10 -3.56
N ASP A 46 -9.18 -11.82 -3.52
CA ASP A 46 -9.47 -11.02 -4.71
C ASP A 46 -8.19 -10.61 -5.47
N TYR A 47 -7.09 -10.41 -4.75
CA TYR A 47 -5.79 -9.97 -5.26
C TYR A 47 -4.67 -10.92 -4.80
N PRO A 48 -4.55 -12.12 -5.40
CA PRO A 48 -3.58 -13.13 -5.03
C PRO A 48 -2.11 -12.73 -5.32
N GLU A 49 -1.89 -11.66 -6.08
CA GLU A 49 -0.58 -11.03 -6.25
C GLU A 49 -0.05 -10.30 -5.01
N LEU A 50 -0.92 -10.07 -4.01
CA LEU A 50 -0.55 -9.48 -2.73
C LEU A 50 -0.23 -10.56 -1.70
N SER A 51 0.63 -10.20 -0.76
CA SER A 51 0.85 -10.95 0.48
C SER A 51 0.41 -10.13 1.70
N GLU A 52 0.20 -10.80 2.84
CA GLU A 52 -0.05 -10.12 4.12
C GLU A 52 1.05 -9.08 4.44
N ASN A 53 2.30 -9.39 4.10
CA ASN A 53 3.43 -8.48 4.27
C ASN A 53 3.31 -7.22 3.42
N ASP A 54 2.74 -7.32 2.21
CA ASP A 54 2.53 -6.17 1.33
C ASP A 54 1.44 -5.25 1.87
N ILE A 55 0.38 -5.82 2.44
CA ILE A 55 -0.69 -5.05 3.10
C ILE A 55 -0.15 -4.35 4.36
N GLN A 56 0.64 -5.05 5.18
CA GLN A 56 1.31 -4.43 6.32
C GLN A 56 2.28 -3.32 5.90
N ALA A 57 3.00 -3.50 4.79
CA ALA A 57 3.87 -2.47 4.23
C ALA A 57 3.10 -1.24 3.75
N CYS A 58 1.90 -1.42 3.18
CA CYS A 58 1.01 -0.30 2.82
C CYS A 58 0.60 0.51 4.05
N LEU A 59 0.20 -0.16 5.13
CA LEU A 59 -0.15 0.49 6.41
C LEU A 59 1.05 1.22 7.02
N ALA A 60 2.23 0.59 7.03
CA ALA A 60 3.45 1.20 7.55
C ALA A 60 3.88 2.42 6.73
N TYR A 61 3.77 2.36 5.40
CA TYR A 61 4.03 3.50 4.52
C TYR A 61 3.06 4.65 4.81
N ALA A 62 1.76 4.36 4.97
CA ALA A 62 0.74 5.36 5.25
C ALA A 62 0.99 6.07 6.59
N ALA A 63 1.25 5.31 7.65
CA ALA A 63 1.55 5.86 8.98
C ALA A 63 2.80 6.76 8.98
N ASP A 64 3.86 6.33 8.30
CA ASP A 64 5.11 7.11 8.20
C ASP A 64 4.95 8.34 7.29
N ARG A 65 4.17 8.24 6.21
CA ARG A 65 3.80 9.40 5.38
C ARG A 65 3.02 10.44 6.18
N GLU A 66 2.03 10.01 6.95
CA GLU A 66 1.25 10.90 7.82
C GLU A 66 2.15 11.60 8.86
N HIS A 67 3.06 10.85 9.48
CA HIS A 67 4.03 11.41 10.43
C HIS A 67 4.92 12.50 9.79
N ARG A 68 5.34 12.30 8.53
CA ARG A 68 6.14 13.27 7.77
C ARG A 68 5.37 14.48 7.27
N ILE A 69 4.07 14.35 7.01
CA ILE A 69 3.23 15.45 6.51
C ILE A 69 3.01 16.50 7.61
N ARG A 70 3.26 16.17 8.88
CA ARG A 70 3.31 17.14 9.99
C ARG A 70 4.56 18.01 9.92
N VAL A 71 4.59 18.93 8.96
CA VAL A 71 5.46 20.10 8.96
C VAL A 71 4.62 21.32 8.56
N ALA A 72 4.55 22.28 9.49
CA ALA A 72 3.87 23.58 9.47
C ALA A 72 2.34 23.56 9.67
#